data_AF-A0A093HAK5-F1
#
_entry.id   AF-A0A093HAK5-F1
#
_cell.length_a   1.000
_cell.length_b   1.000
_cell.length_c   1.000
_cell.angle_alpha   90.00
_cell.angle_beta   90.00
_cell.angle_gamma   90.00
#
_symmetry.space_group_name_H-M   'P 1'
#
loop_
_entity.id
_entity.type
_entity.pdbx_description
1 polymer ?
#
loop_
_entity_poly.entity_id
_entity_poly.type
_entity_poly.pdbx_seq_one_letter_code
_entity_poly.pdbx_strand_id
1 'polypeptide(L)'
;MDKFRMIFQFLQSNQESFMNGICGIMALASAQMYSAFDFNCPCLPRYNLAYGLGVLLVPPLILFLLGFVMNNNVSMLAEEWTRPRGRRGKDPAVLRYMFCSMAQRALIAPVVWVSVTLLDGKCVLCAFCTALPVDPCRELYDGQELIASEVAVRYLRCVSQALGWCFVLLVTLLAFLVRSLRPCFTQAAFLKSKYWSHYADIERRLFDE
;
A
#
# COMPACT_ATOMS: atom_id res chain seq x y z
N MET A 1 9.35 11.44 20.35
CA MET A 1 8.48 10.24 20.35
C MET A 1 7.01 10.57 20.63
N ASP A 2 6.69 11.80 21.07
CA ASP A 2 5.36 12.16 21.58
C ASP A 2 4.31 12.45 20.50
N LYS A 3 4.75 12.88 19.31
CA LYS A 3 3.87 13.07 18.15
C LYS A 3 3.27 11.75 17.65
N PHE A 4 4.02 10.65 17.72
CA PHE A 4 3.55 9.32 17.35
C PHE A 4 2.52 8.77 18.36
N ARG A 5 2.70 9.04 19.67
CA ARG A 5 1.71 8.68 20.69
C ARG A 5 0.38 9.41 20.49
N MET A 6 0.41 10.69 20.14
CA MET A 6 -0.79 11.48 19.89
C MET A 6 -1.57 10.97 18.66
N ILE A 7 -0.87 10.65 17.57
CA ILE A 7 -1.48 10.06 16.36
C ILE A 7 -2.05 8.67 16.66
N PHE A 8 -1.32 7.85 17.43
CA PHE A 8 -1.78 6.52 17.83
C PHE A 8 -3.02 6.57 18.73
N GLN A 9 -3.06 7.48 19.70
CA GLN A 9 -4.23 7.70 20.56
C GLN A 9 -5.45 8.23 19.78
N PHE A 10 -5.22 9.09 18.78
CA PHE A 10 -6.28 9.59 17.90
C PHE A 10 -6.86 8.49 16.98
N LEU A 11 -6.01 7.57 16.50
CA LEU A 11 -6.43 6.39 15.75
C LEU A 11 -7.19 5.39 16.61
N GLN A 12 -6.87 5.28 17.90
CA GLN A 12 -7.47 4.33 18.83
C GLN A 12 -8.90 4.72 19.29
N SER A 13 -9.23 6.02 19.33
CA SER A 13 -10.54 6.50 19.83
C SER A 13 -11.69 6.43 18.81
N ASN A 14 -11.41 6.19 17.52
CA ASN A 14 -12.40 6.19 16.44
C ASN A 14 -12.51 4.83 15.72
N GLN A 15 -12.77 3.76 16.49
CA GLN A 15 -12.84 2.36 16.03
C GLN A 15 -13.83 2.10 14.87
N GLU A 16 -14.88 2.92 14.68
CA GLU A 16 -15.83 2.74 13.57
C GLU A 16 -15.42 3.44 12.26
N SER A 17 -14.53 4.45 12.28
CA SER A 17 -14.45 5.37 11.13
C SER A 17 -13.24 5.19 10.21
N PHE A 18 -12.02 4.88 10.69
CA PHE A 18 -10.86 4.96 9.77
C PHE A 18 -10.13 3.66 9.42
N MET A 19 -9.95 2.67 10.29
CA MET A 19 -9.22 1.45 9.92
C MET A 19 -9.38 0.41 11.03
N ASN A 20 -9.58 -0.85 10.67
CA ASN A 20 -9.23 -1.95 11.57
C ASN A 20 -7.79 -1.70 12.05
N GLY A 21 -7.51 -1.70 13.36
CA GLY A 21 -6.18 -1.38 13.90
C GLY A 21 -5.03 -2.12 13.21
N ILE A 22 -5.28 -3.34 12.71
CA ILE A 22 -4.37 -4.16 11.90
C ILE A 22 -3.83 -3.40 10.68
N CYS A 23 -4.67 -2.67 9.93
CA CYS A 23 -4.22 -1.92 8.76
C CYS A 23 -3.23 -0.81 9.14
N GLY A 24 -3.40 -0.20 10.32
CA GLY A 24 -2.52 0.87 10.80
C GLY A 24 -1.18 0.33 11.22
N ILE A 25 -1.19 -0.82 11.91
CA ILE A 25 0.02 -1.55 12.26
C ILE A 25 0.77 -1.97 11.00
N MET A 26 0.09 -2.52 9.98
CA MET A 26 0.73 -2.91 8.72
C MET A 26 1.35 -1.72 7.97
N ALA A 27 0.68 -0.57 7.97
CA ALA A 27 1.20 0.65 7.35
C ALA A 27 2.45 1.19 8.06
N LEU A 28 2.46 1.17 9.39
CA LEU A 28 3.64 1.54 10.17
C LEU A 28 4.77 0.53 9.96
N ALA A 29 4.45 -0.77 9.99
CA ALA A 29 5.41 -1.83 9.73
C ALA A 29 6.03 -1.69 8.34
N SER A 30 5.27 -1.34 7.29
CA SER A 30 5.82 -1.15 5.95
C SER A 30 6.81 0.02 5.87
N ALA A 31 6.50 1.15 6.51
CA ALA A 31 7.42 2.27 6.58
C ALA A 31 8.70 1.92 7.37
N GLN A 32 8.57 1.20 8.48
CA GLN A 32 9.71 0.75 9.29
C GLN A 32 10.58 -0.25 8.52
N MET A 33 9.96 -1.22 7.85
CA MET A 33 10.67 -2.16 6.97
C MET A 33 11.45 -1.45 5.88
N TYR A 34 10.89 -0.40 5.25
CA TYR A 34 11.63 0.40 4.28
C TYR A 34 12.84 1.09 4.91
N SER A 35 12.70 1.68 6.11
CA SER A 35 13.81 2.34 6.80
C SER A 35 14.94 1.40 7.23
N ALA A 36 14.60 0.14 7.52
CA ALA A 36 15.56 -0.91 7.86
C ALA A 36 16.13 -1.62 6.62
N PHE A 37 15.52 -1.43 5.45
CA PHE A 37 15.95 -2.05 4.20
C PHE A 37 17.19 -1.34 3.66
N ASP A 38 18.29 -2.09 3.54
CA ASP A 38 19.53 -1.57 2.99
C ASP A 38 19.51 -1.65 1.45
N PHE A 39 19.19 -0.52 0.82
CA PHE A 39 19.10 -0.41 -0.63
C PHE A 39 20.51 -0.36 -1.24
N ASN A 40 20.87 -1.41 -1.98
CA ASN A 40 22.18 -1.57 -2.60
C ASN A 40 22.03 -1.73 -4.12
N CYS A 41 22.18 -0.62 -4.86
CA CYS A 41 22.07 -0.64 -6.32
C CYS A 41 23.23 -1.44 -6.93
N PRO A 42 22.98 -2.39 -7.84
CA PRO A 42 24.02 -3.23 -8.41
C PRO A 42 24.99 -2.48 -9.35
N CYS A 43 24.62 -1.30 -9.87
CA CYS A 43 25.38 -0.56 -10.88
C CYS A 43 25.71 -1.35 -12.17
N LEU A 44 24.90 -2.35 -12.53
CA LEU A 44 25.06 -3.05 -13.80
C LEU A 44 23.98 -2.57 -14.78
N PRO A 45 24.34 -2.13 -16.01
CA PRO A 45 23.39 -1.55 -16.96
C PRO A 45 22.15 -2.39 -17.26
N ARG A 46 22.27 -3.72 -17.24
CA ARG A 46 21.15 -4.65 -17.48
C ARG A 46 20.28 -4.92 -16.26
N TYR A 47 20.78 -4.71 -15.04
CA TYR A 47 20.10 -5.10 -13.81
C TYR A 47 19.52 -3.91 -13.04
N ASN A 48 20.03 -2.70 -13.29
CA ASN A 48 19.62 -1.46 -12.64
C ASN A 48 18.11 -1.19 -12.70
N LEU A 49 17.51 -1.27 -13.91
CA LEU A 49 16.07 -1.09 -14.10
C LEU A 49 15.25 -2.15 -13.35
N ALA A 50 15.64 -3.42 -13.50
CA ALA A 50 14.94 -4.55 -12.88
C ALA A 50 15.01 -4.49 -11.34
N TYR A 51 16.17 -4.13 -10.78
CA TYR A 51 16.35 -3.97 -9.34
C TYR A 51 15.54 -2.79 -8.79
N GLY A 52 15.65 -1.61 -9.41
CA GLY A 52 14.91 -0.41 -9.00
C GLY A 52 13.39 -0.59 -9.06
N LEU A 53 12.86 -1.13 -10.17
CA LEU A 53 11.44 -1.45 -10.29
C LEU A 53 11.01 -2.61 -9.38
N GLY A 54 11.88 -3.59 -9.16
CA GLY A 54 11.64 -4.72 -8.26
C GLY A 54 11.36 -4.25 -6.83
N VAL A 55 12.21 -3.37 -6.28
CA VAL A 55 12.01 -2.79 -4.94
C VAL A 55 10.76 -1.90 -4.89
N LEU A 56 10.40 -1.26 -6.00
CA LEU A 56 9.19 -0.44 -6.07
C LEU A 56 7.90 -1.26 -6.14
N LEU A 57 7.90 -2.45 -6.75
CA LEU A 57 6.67 -3.22 -7.06
C LEU A 57 6.49 -4.51 -6.24
N VAL A 58 7.57 -5.25 -5.97
CA VAL A 58 7.47 -6.57 -5.32
C VAL A 58 7.05 -6.48 -3.85
N PRO A 59 7.67 -5.62 -3.00
CA PRO A 59 7.23 -5.50 -1.61
C PRO A 59 5.77 -5.03 -1.46
N PRO A 60 5.27 -4.03 -2.23
CA PRO A 60 3.84 -3.70 -2.24
C PRO A 60 2.93 -4.87 -2.59
N LEU A 61 3.31 -5.72 -3.56
CA LEU A 61 2.53 -6.90 -3.91
C LEU A 61 2.46 -7.89 -2.74
N ILE A 62 3.59 -8.13 -2.07
CA ILE A 62 3.64 -9.01 -0.88
C ILE A 62 2.78 -8.44 0.25
N LEU A 63 2.89 -7.14 0.54
CA LEU A 63 2.10 -6.45 1.56
C LEU A 63 0.60 -6.49 1.27
N PHE A 64 0.22 -6.38 0.00
CA PHE A 64 -1.18 -6.49 -0.42
C PHE A 64 -1.72 -7.90 -0.14
N LEU A 65 -0.98 -8.95 -0.51
CA LEU A 65 -1.35 -10.33 -0.23
C LEU A 65 -1.43 -10.59 1.27
N LEU A 66 -0.45 -10.11 2.04
CA LEU A 66 -0.45 -10.22 3.50
C LEU A 66 -1.70 -9.56 4.11
N GLY A 67 -2.10 -8.40 3.60
CA GLY A 67 -3.33 -7.71 4.02
C GLY A 67 -4.61 -8.53 3.80
N PHE A 68 -4.66 -9.37 2.75
CA PHE A 68 -5.75 -10.33 2.54
C PHE A 68 -5.67 -11.51 3.50
N VAL A 69 -4.48 -12.08 3.71
CA VAL A 69 -4.25 -13.20 4.61
C VAL A 69 -4.63 -12.85 6.06
N MET A 70 -4.30 -11.64 6.51
CA MET A 70 -4.63 -11.15 7.85
C MET A 70 -6.11 -10.79 8.04
N ASN A 71 -6.95 -10.90 7.01
CA ASN A 71 -8.34 -10.53 7.07
C ASN A 71 -9.23 -11.74 7.43
N ASN A 72 -9.81 -11.73 8.63
CA ASN A 72 -10.63 -12.83 9.14
C ASN A 72 -11.87 -13.15 8.28
N ASN A 73 -12.30 -12.25 7.40
CA ASN A 73 -13.47 -12.45 6.56
C ASN A 73 -13.13 -13.04 5.18
N VAL A 74 -11.85 -13.26 4.86
CA VAL A 74 -11.42 -13.75 3.54
C VAL A 74 -11.89 -15.18 3.26
N SER A 75 -11.90 -16.04 4.28
CA SER A 75 -12.37 -17.42 4.19
C SER A 75 -13.88 -17.49 3.89
N MET A 76 -14.67 -16.68 4.59
CA MET A 76 -16.12 -16.55 4.36
C MET A 76 -16.42 -16.07 2.94
N LEU A 77 -15.62 -15.14 2.41
CA LEU A 77 -15.75 -14.66 1.04
C LEU A 77 -15.41 -15.77 0.03
N ALA A 78 -14.33 -16.51 0.26
CA ALA A 78 -13.91 -17.63 -0.58
C ALA A 78 -14.96 -18.73 -0.63
N GLU A 79 -15.52 -19.11 0.52
CA GLU A 79 -16.57 -20.13 0.62
C GLU A 79 -17.86 -19.72 -0.11
N GLU A 80 -18.27 -18.46 0.00
CA GLU A 80 -19.45 -17.97 -0.72
C GLU A 80 -19.22 -17.93 -2.24
N TRP A 81 -17.98 -17.71 -2.68
CA TRP A 81 -17.62 -17.70 -4.09
C TRP A 81 -17.56 -19.09 -4.72
N THR A 82 -17.10 -20.11 -3.98
CA THR A 82 -17.06 -21.50 -4.43
C THR A 82 -18.45 -22.12 -4.57
N ARG A 83 -19.45 -21.62 -3.82
CA ARG A 83 -20.86 -22.07 -3.96
C ARG A 83 -21.41 -21.73 -5.36
N PRO A 84 -22.08 -22.68 -6.05
CA PRO A 84 -22.64 -22.47 -7.39
C PRO A 84 -23.74 -21.40 -7.40
N ARG A 85 -23.92 -20.75 -8.56
CA ARG A 85 -24.96 -19.71 -8.76
C ARG A 85 -26.33 -20.32 -8.47
N GLY A 86 -27.05 -19.76 -7.50
CA GLY A 86 -28.35 -20.26 -7.00
C GLY A 86 -28.30 -20.86 -5.59
N ARG A 87 -27.13 -21.27 -5.08
CA ARG A 87 -26.92 -21.75 -3.70
C ARG A 87 -26.18 -20.74 -2.81
N ARG A 88 -26.00 -19.51 -3.29
CA ARG A 88 -25.35 -18.44 -2.53
C ARG A 88 -26.35 -17.85 -1.54
N GLY A 89 -25.94 -17.76 -0.28
CA GLY A 89 -26.70 -17.11 0.79
C GLY A 89 -26.59 -15.58 0.75
N LYS A 90 -25.63 -15.03 -0.01
CA LYS A 90 -25.41 -13.58 -0.12
C LYS A 90 -25.63 -13.04 -1.53
N ASP A 91 -26.27 -11.87 -1.59
CA ASP A 91 -26.45 -11.11 -2.83
C ASP A 91 -25.08 -10.82 -3.49
N PRO A 92 -24.96 -10.91 -4.82
CA PRO A 92 -23.72 -10.62 -5.53
C PRO A 92 -23.22 -9.18 -5.30
N ALA A 93 -24.12 -8.23 -5.06
CA ALA A 93 -23.78 -6.85 -4.71
C ALA A 93 -23.07 -6.76 -3.34
N VAL A 94 -23.51 -7.54 -2.36
CA VAL A 94 -22.90 -7.60 -1.02
C VAL A 94 -21.53 -8.26 -1.11
N LEU A 95 -21.38 -9.33 -1.90
CA LEU A 95 -20.09 -9.97 -2.12
C LEU A 95 -19.06 -9.04 -2.77
N ARG A 96 -19.46 -8.30 -3.80
CA ARG A 96 -18.61 -7.26 -4.43
C ARG A 96 -18.24 -6.17 -3.43
N TYR A 97 -19.21 -5.70 -2.64
CA TYR A 97 -18.96 -4.69 -1.62
C TYR A 97 -17.93 -5.17 -0.58
N MET A 98 -18.10 -6.40 -0.07
CA MET A 98 -17.18 -7.00 0.89
C MET A 98 -15.78 -7.10 0.30
N PHE A 99 -15.62 -7.64 -0.91
CA PHE A 99 -14.32 -7.72 -1.58
C PHE A 99 -13.67 -6.35 -1.78
N CYS A 100 -14.39 -5.36 -2.30
CA CYS A 100 -13.86 -4.00 -2.47
C CYS A 100 -13.45 -3.38 -1.13
N SER A 101 -14.24 -3.61 -0.07
CA SER A 101 -13.90 -3.15 1.28
C SER A 101 -12.62 -3.81 1.81
N MET A 102 -12.42 -5.10 1.55
CA MET A 102 -11.21 -5.82 1.96
C MET A 102 -9.99 -5.34 1.17
N ALA A 103 -10.11 -5.21 -0.16
CA ALA A 103 -9.05 -4.73 -1.04
C ALA A 103 -8.59 -3.31 -0.67
N GLN A 104 -9.53 -2.39 -0.43
CA GLN A 104 -9.22 -1.02 -0.02
C GLN A 104 -8.41 -0.96 1.28
N ARG A 105 -8.73 -1.83 2.24
CA ARG A 105 -7.98 -1.93 3.51
C ARG A 105 -6.59 -2.55 3.30
N ALA A 106 -6.48 -3.59 2.47
CA ALA A 106 -5.21 -4.24 2.15
C ALA A 106 -4.26 -3.33 1.34
N LEU A 107 -4.77 -2.35 0.59
CA LEU A 107 -3.97 -1.41 -0.21
C LEU A 107 -3.23 -0.34 0.61
N ILE A 108 -3.57 -0.15 1.88
CA ILE A 108 -2.99 0.94 2.69
C ILE A 108 -1.47 0.78 2.84
N ALA A 109 -1.00 -0.39 3.27
CA ALA A 109 0.44 -0.64 3.45
C ALA A 109 1.24 -0.59 2.12
N PRO A 110 0.75 -1.15 1.00
CA PRO A 110 1.31 -0.95 -0.34
C PRO A 110 1.45 0.52 -0.75
N VAL A 111 0.40 1.33 -0.56
CA VAL A 111 0.43 2.77 -0.86
C VAL A 111 1.50 3.48 -0.03
N VAL A 112 1.60 3.16 1.26
CA VAL A 112 2.63 3.73 2.14
C VAL A 112 4.03 3.36 1.66
N TRP A 113 4.27 2.09 1.32
CA TRP A 113 5.56 1.65 0.79
C TRP A 113 5.97 2.42 -0.47
N VAL A 114 5.08 2.48 -1.46
CA VAL A 114 5.35 3.18 -2.73
C VAL A 114 5.62 4.67 -2.49
N SER A 115 4.84 5.30 -1.61
CA SER A 115 5.02 6.72 -1.28
C SER A 115 6.38 6.99 -0.64
N VAL A 116 6.77 6.21 0.36
CA VAL A 116 8.07 6.35 1.04
C VAL A 116 9.23 6.08 0.07
N THR A 117 9.09 5.03 -0.75
CA THR A 117 10.11 4.62 -1.73
C THR A 117 10.33 5.69 -2.82
N LEU A 118 9.27 6.33 -3.31
CA LEU A 118 9.36 7.42 -4.28
C LEU A 118 9.91 8.72 -3.68
N LEU A 119 9.52 9.05 -2.44
CA LEU A 119 10.01 10.26 -1.75
C LEU A 119 11.50 10.17 -1.37
N ASP A 120 12.02 8.97 -1.08
CA ASP A 120 13.46 8.73 -0.88
C ASP A 120 14.23 8.72 -2.21
N GLY A 121 13.61 8.20 -3.27
CA GLY A 121 14.08 8.34 -4.66
C GLY A 121 15.29 7.50 -5.08
N LYS A 122 15.81 6.65 -4.19
CA LYS A 122 16.91 5.72 -4.50
C LYS A 122 16.55 4.71 -5.60
N CYS A 123 15.31 4.23 -5.63
CA CYS A 123 14.83 3.28 -6.63
C CYS A 123 14.80 3.88 -8.05
N VAL A 124 14.32 5.11 -8.20
CA VAL A 124 14.28 5.85 -9.48
C VAL A 124 15.70 6.18 -9.93
N LEU A 125 16.55 6.62 -9.00
CA LEU A 125 17.96 6.86 -9.29
C LEU A 125 18.64 5.60 -9.85
N CYS A 126 18.49 4.46 -9.19
CA CYS A 126 19.07 3.20 -9.65
C CYS A 126 18.48 2.76 -10.99
N ALA A 127 17.15 2.87 -11.18
CA ALA A 127 16.48 2.43 -12.39
C ALA A 127 16.89 3.22 -13.66
N PHE A 128 17.14 4.52 -13.52
CA PHE A 128 17.39 5.42 -14.65
C PHE A 128 18.84 5.92 -14.76
N CYS A 129 19.73 5.49 -13.86
CA CYS A 129 21.12 5.93 -13.88
C CYS A 129 21.84 5.63 -15.19
N THR A 130 21.52 4.52 -15.87
CA THR A 130 22.19 4.11 -17.12
C THR A 130 21.63 4.76 -18.38
N ALA A 131 20.49 5.47 -18.26
CA ALA A 131 19.94 6.27 -19.36
C ALA A 131 20.64 7.64 -19.46
N LEU A 132 21.43 7.99 -18.46
CA LEU A 132 22.32 9.13 -18.43
C LEU A 132 23.77 8.60 -18.40
N PRO A 133 24.77 9.32 -18.92
CA PRO A 133 26.18 8.97 -18.71
C PRO A 133 26.59 9.30 -17.27
N VAL A 134 25.92 8.67 -16.32
CA VAL A 134 26.00 8.96 -14.89
C VAL A 134 26.04 7.62 -14.20
N ASP A 135 27.24 7.05 -14.10
CA ASP A 135 27.42 5.85 -13.29
C ASP A 135 27.19 6.21 -11.81
N PRO A 136 26.23 5.56 -11.12
CA PRO A 136 26.04 5.74 -9.68
C PRO A 136 27.20 5.12 -8.88
N CYS A 137 28.09 4.39 -9.54
CA CYS A 137 29.27 3.78 -8.97
C CYS A 137 30.45 4.74 -9.02
N ARG A 138 30.61 5.44 -7.88
CA ARG A 138 31.42 6.65 -7.69
C ARG A 138 32.94 6.43 -7.63
N GLU A 139 33.54 5.48 -8.34
CA GLU A 139 35.00 5.25 -8.15
C GLU A 139 35.87 5.17 -9.41
N LEU A 140 35.37 5.42 -10.63
CA LEU A 140 36.22 5.19 -11.80
C LEU A 140 36.61 6.35 -12.73
N TYR A 141 36.08 7.58 -12.66
CA TYR A 141 36.50 8.61 -13.64
C TYR A 141 36.51 10.08 -13.15
N ASP A 142 37.28 10.86 -13.92
CA ASP A 142 37.89 12.17 -13.70
C ASP A 142 36.92 13.34 -13.36
N GLY A 143 37.44 14.37 -12.69
CA GLY A 143 36.71 15.38 -11.92
C GLY A 143 35.70 16.28 -12.66
N GLN A 144 35.59 16.20 -13.99
CA GLN A 144 34.62 16.96 -14.78
C GLN A 144 33.28 16.22 -14.98
N GLU A 145 33.29 14.87 -14.99
CA GLU A 145 32.05 14.05 -14.97
C GLU A 145 31.40 14.03 -13.57
N LEU A 146 32.18 14.38 -12.54
CA LEU A 146 31.71 14.44 -11.16
C LEU A 146 30.64 15.53 -10.95
N ILE A 147 30.76 16.67 -11.64
CA ILE A 147 29.78 17.77 -11.55
C ILE A 147 28.49 17.41 -12.29
N ALA A 148 28.61 16.77 -13.46
CA ALA A 148 27.45 16.33 -14.25
C ALA A 148 26.65 15.23 -13.54
N SER A 149 27.33 14.28 -12.90
CA SER A 149 26.70 13.21 -12.13
C SER A 149 25.97 13.73 -10.89
N GLU A 150 26.54 14.69 -10.17
CA GLU A 150 25.86 15.31 -9.02
C GLU A 150 24.57 16.04 -9.42
N VAL A 151 24.61 16.80 -10.53
CA VAL A 151 23.43 17.48 -11.08
C VAL A 151 22.36 16.46 -11.50
N ALA A 152 22.75 15.39 -12.19
CA ALA A 152 21.84 14.33 -12.60
C ALA A 152 21.19 13.59 -11.42
N VAL A 153 21.97 13.27 -10.38
CA VAL A 153 21.45 12.65 -9.15
C VAL A 153 20.40 13.55 -8.49
N ARG A 154 20.70 14.85 -8.36
CA ARG A 154 19.76 15.84 -7.80
C ARG A 154 18.50 15.96 -8.66
N TYR A 155 18.66 15.98 -9.98
CA TYR A 155 17.54 16.02 -10.92
C TYR A 155 16.64 14.78 -10.78
N LEU A 156 17.19 13.56 -10.80
CA LEU A 156 16.41 12.33 -10.67
C LEU A 156 15.70 12.24 -9.31
N ARG A 157 16.35 12.68 -8.22
CA ARG A 157 15.69 12.74 -6.91
C ARG A 157 14.53 13.72 -6.92
N CYS A 158 14.69 14.90 -7.51
CA CYS A 158 13.61 15.89 -7.65
C CYS A 158 12.43 15.30 -8.45
N VAL A 159 12.70 14.65 -9.58
CA VAL A 159 11.69 13.97 -10.39
C VAL A 159 10.98 12.88 -9.56
N SER A 160 11.72 12.05 -8.83
CA SER A 160 11.14 11.01 -7.97
C SER A 160 10.26 11.59 -6.87
N GLN A 161 10.69 12.68 -6.23
CA GLN A 161 9.90 13.36 -5.20
C GLN A 161 8.64 14.00 -5.78
N ALA A 162 8.72 14.61 -6.96
CA ALA A 162 7.55 15.13 -7.66
C ALA A 162 6.55 14.00 -7.99
N LEU A 163 7.03 12.87 -8.52
CA LEU A 163 6.20 11.68 -8.75
C LEU A 163 5.59 11.15 -7.44
N GLY A 164 6.36 11.12 -6.35
CA GLY A 164 5.89 10.73 -5.02
C GLY A 164 4.76 11.62 -4.52
N TRP A 165 4.91 12.95 -4.59
CA TRP A 165 3.87 13.89 -4.20
C TRP A 165 2.63 13.82 -5.09
N CYS A 166 2.81 13.68 -6.41
CA CYS A 166 1.70 13.46 -7.34
C CYS A 166 0.95 12.17 -7.01
N PHE A 167 1.66 11.09 -6.69
CA PHE A 167 1.06 9.82 -6.28
C PHE A 167 0.26 9.97 -4.98
N VAL A 168 0.83 10.59 -3.94
CA VAL A 168 0.15 10.83 -2.66
C VAL A 168 -1.12 11.66 -2.90
N LEU A 169 -1.02 12.78 -3.64
CA LEU A 169 -2.16 13.62 -3.97
C LEU A 169 -3.27 12.84 -4.69
N LEU A 170 -2.91 12.07 -5.72
CA LEU A 170 -3.86 11.28 -6.50
C LEU A 170 -4.56 10.22 -5.63
N VAL A 171 -3.82 9.49 -4.80
CA VAL A 171 -4.40 8.49 -3.91
C VAL A 171 -5.30 9.13 -2.86
N THR A 172 -4.91 10.29 -2.29
CA THR A 172 -5.76 11.03 -1.34
C THR A 172 -7.05 11.52 -1.99
N LEU A 173 -6.99 12.04 -3.22
CA LEU A 173 -8.17 12.45 -3.98
C LEU A 173 -9.09 11.26 -4.28
N LEU A 174 -8.52 10.13 -4.71
CA LEU A 174 -9.29 8.90 -4.92
C LEU A 174 -9.94 8.41 -3.61
N ALA A 175 -9.23 8.43 -2.50
CA ALA A 175 -9.77 8.06 -1.20
C ALA A 175 -10.92 8.98 -0.78
N PHE A 176 -10.78 10.29 -0.99
CA PHE A 176 -11.83 11.27 -0.75
C PHE A 176 -13.07 10.99 -1.60
N LEU A 177 -12.91 10.81 -2.92
CA LEU A 177 -14.00 10.51 -3.86
C LEU A 177 -14.71 9.20 -3.50
N VAL A 178 -13.95 8.14 -3.22
CA VAL A 178 -14.51 6.86 -2.79
C VAL A 178 -15.31 7.04 -1.50
N ARG A 179 -14.79 7.79 -0.52
CA ARG A 179 -15.46 7.95 0.77
C ARG A 179 -16.67 8.87 0.73
N SER A 180 -16.67 9.88 -0.14
CA SER A 180 -17.79 10.82 -0.32
C SER A 180 -18.91 10.24 -1.21
N LEU A 181 -18.57 9.51 -2.28
CA LEU A 181 -19.57 8.98 -3.23
C LEU A 181 -20.14 7.62 -2.82
N ARG A 182 -19.38 6.79 -2.11
CA ARG A 182 -19.82 5.43 -1.74
C ARG A 182 -21.12 5.40 -0.92
N PRO A 183 -21.32 6.28 0.09
CA PRO A 183 -22.60 6.36 0.81
C PRO A 183 -23.79 6.68 -0.11
N CYS A 184 -23.59 7.52 -1.13
CA CYS A 184 -24.66 7.95 -2.05
C CYS A 184 -25.22 6.80 -2.91
N PHE A 185 -24.40 5.80 -3.25
CA PHE A 185 -24.79 4.73 -4.20
C PHE A 185 -24.98 3.35 -3.56
N THR A 186 -24.40 3.08 -2.39
CA THR A 186 -24.30 1.71 -1.84
C THR A 186 -24.82 1.54 -0.42
N GLN A 187 -25.71 2.43 0.03
CA GLN A 187 -26.22 2.45 1.41
C GLN A 187 -26.85 1.12 1.88
N ALA A 188 -27.66 0.46 1.04
CA ALA A 188 -28.26 -0.82 1.39
C ALA A 188 -27.23 -1.97 1.49
N ALA A 189 -26.24 -2.00 0.60
CA ALA A 189 -25.16 -2.99 0.64
C ALA A 189 -24.22 -2.76 1.85
N PHE A 190 -23.98 -1.50 2.21
CA PHE A 190 -23.25 -1.11 3.42
C PHE A 190 -23.92 -1.65 4.69
N LEU A 191 -25.22 -1.38 4.86
CA LEU A 191 -26.00 -1.85 6.01
C LEU A 191 -26.01 -3.39 6.11
N LYS A 192 -26.28 -4.08 4.99
CA LYS A 192 -26.22 -5.54 4.92
C LYS A 192 -24.83 -6.07 5.29
N SER A 193 -23.75 -5.47 4.77
CA SER A 193 -22.38 -5.89 5.08
C SER A 193 -22.04 -5.70 6.57
N LYS A 194 -22.48 -4.60 7.20
CA LYS A 194 -22.28 -4.35 8.64
C LYS A 194 -23.02 -5.40 9.49
N TYR A 195 -24.28 -5.67 9.15
CA TYR A 195 -25.08 -6.71 9.80
C TYR A 195 -24.41 -8.09 9.72
N TRP A 196 -23.99 -8.52 8.52
CA TRP A 196 -23.32 -9.81 8.33
C TRP A 196 -21.99 -9.92 9.08
N SER A 197 -21.21 -8.84 9.16
CA SER A 197 -19.97 -8.86 9.95
C SER A 197 -20.22 -9.03 11.45
N HIS A 198 -21.29 -8.40 11.98
CA HIS A 198 -21.66 -8.51 13.39
C HIS A 198 -22.24 -9.89 13.70
N TYR A 199 -23.11 -10.40 12.83
CA TYR A 199 -23.66 -11.74 12.94
C TYR A 199 -22.57 -12.81 12.99
N ALA A 200 -21.61 -12.75 12.06
CA ALA A 200 -20.49 -13.70 12.03
C ALA A 200 -19.58 -13.62 13.27
N ASP A 201 -19.43 -12.43 13.87
CA ASP A 201 -18.66 -12.29 15.12
C ASP A 201 -19.39 -12.91 16.32
N ILE A 202 -20.71 -12.68 16.42
CA ILE A 202 -21.55 -13.32 17.45
C ILE A 202 -21.55 -14.84 17.31
N GLU A 203 -21.75 -15.35 16.09
CA GLU A 203 -21.80 -16.78 15.81
C GLU A 203 -20.51 -17.47 16.29
N ARG A 204 -19.34 -16.91 15.99
CA ARG A 204 -18.05 -17.45 16.49
C ARG A 204 -17.98 -17.48 18.01
N ARG A 205 -18.34 -16.37 18.68
CA ARG A 205 -18.31 -16.30 20.15
C ARG A 205 -19.21 -17.35 20.79
N LEU A 206 -20.39 -17.59 20.22
CA LEU A 206 -21.34 -18.58 20.73
C LEU A 206 -20.87 -20.03 20.51
N PHE A 207 -20.07 -20.28 19.47
CA PHE A 207 -19.47 -21.60 19.23
C PHE A 207 -18.26 -21.91 20.13
N ASP A 208 -17.56 -20.88 20.61
CA ASP A 208 -16.40 -21.01 21.48
C ASP A 208 -16.78 -21.16 22.98
N GLU A 209 -18.03 -20.80 23.35
CA GLU A 209 -18.63 -20.99 24.69
C GLU A 209 -19.20 -22.40 24.89
#